data_AF-A0A1F4R8U1-F1
#
_entry.id   AF-A0A1F4R8U1-F1
#
_cell.length_a   1.000
_cell.length_b   1.000
_cell.length_c   1.000
_cell.angle_alpha   90.00
_cell.angle_beta   90.00
_cell.angle_gamma   90.00
#
_symmetry.space_group_name_H-M   'P 1'
#
loop_
_entity.id
_entity.type
_entity.pdbx_description
1 polymer ?
#
loop_
_entity_poly.entity_id
_entity_poly.type
_entity_poly.pdbx_seq_one_letter_code
_entity_poly.pdbx_strand_id
1 'polypeptide(L)'
;MVLIFSSALLISGCVPDEEQSAAYKLYSAKCSSCHRLLPPEDYPLEKFGEYIEKYGKELTPEEKTRLLDGLRAYKKLKEEQK
;
A
#
# COMPACT_ATOMS: atom_id res chain seq x y z
N MET A 1 18.07 -25.71 30.88
CA MET A 1 17.23 -26.20 29.77
C MET A 1 16.58 -24.99 29.11
N VAL A 2 17.14 -24.52 27.99
CA VAL A 2 16.55 -23.42 27.21
C VAL A 2 15.63 -24.07 26.19
N LEU A 3 14.32 -23.96 26.42
CA LEU A 3 13.30 -24.33 25.44
C LEU A 3 13.24 -23.21 24.40
N ILE A 4 13.98 -23.37 23.31
CA ILE A 4 13.87 -22.51 22.14
C ILE A 4 12.57 -22.92 21.43
N PHE A 5 11.49 -22.19 21.71
CA PHE A 5 10.29 -22.23 20.88
C PHE A 5 10.64 -21.58 19.54
N SER A 6 11.06 -22.41 18.59
CA SER A 6 11.06 -22.08 17.17
C SER A 6 9.61 -21.92 16.71
N SER A 7 9.03 -20.75 16.93
CA SER A 7 7.77 -20.38 16.30
C SER A 7 8.04 -20.07 14.83
N ALA A 8 7.67 -21.05 14.00
CA ALA A 8 7.32 -20.84 12.62
C ALA A 8 6.32 -19.67 12.49
N LEU A 9 6.53 -18.78 11.52
CA LEU A 9 5.44 -18.13 10.81
C LEU A 9 5.93 -17.76 9.41
N LEU A 10 5.63 -18.68 8.51
CA LEU A 10 5.50 -18.48 7.08
C LEU A 10 4.81 -17.14 6.82
N ILE A 11 5.56 -16.20 6.24
CA ILE A 11 5.28 -15.36 5.06
C ILE A 11 3.82 -15.41 4.50
N SER A 12 2.82 -15.28 5.35
CA SER A 12 1.49 -14.87 4.95
C SER A 12 1.54 -13.36 4.96
N GLY A 13 1.48 -12.74 3.77
CA GLY A 13 1.70 -11.32 3.50
C GLY A 13 0.80 -10.38 4.31
N CYS A 14 1.11 -10.26 5.60
CA CYS A 14 0.69 -9.18 6.46
C CYS A 14 1.81 -8.14 6.32
N VAL A 15 1.60 -7.17 5.42
CA VAL A 15 2.42 -5.96 5.43
C VAL A 15 2.24 -5.35 6.82
N PRO A 16 3.30 -5.15 7.60
CA PRO A 16 3.17 -4.64 8.96
C PRO A 16 2.41 -3.31 8.96
N ASP A 17 1.58 -3.09 9.99
CA ASP A 17 0.68 -1.92 10.11
C ASP A 17 1.43 -0.58 9.89
N GLU A 18 2.69 -0.53 10.32
CA GLU A 18 3.59 0.60 10.13
C GLU A 18 3.94 0.86 8.66
N GLU A 19 4.15 -0.20 7.87
CA GLU A 19 4.46 -0.13 6.44
C GLU A 19 3.21 0.20 5.62
N GLN A 20 2.03 -0.26 6.06
CA GLN A 20 0.73 0.19 5.52
C GLN A 20 0.50 1.68 5.77
N SER A 21 0.78 2.15 6.99
CA SER A 21 0.70 3.57 7.36
C SER A 21 1.66 4.42 6.54
N ALA A 22 2.89 3.94 6.34
CA ALA A 22 3.90 4.62 5.53
C ALA A 22 3.49 4.73 4.05
N ALA A 23 2.94 3.66 3.47
CA ALA A 23 2.54 3.67 2.08
C ALA A 23 1.28 4.52 1.85
N TYR A 24 0.32 4.54 2.78
CA TYR A 24 -0.81 5.46 2.73
C TYR A 24 -0.39 6.93 2.94
N LYS A 25 0.60 7.19 3.80
CA LYS A 25 1.22 8.52 3.93
C LYS A 25 1.87 8.96 2.62
N LEU A 26 2.60 8.07 1.96
CA LEU A 26 3.18 8.35 0.64
C LEU A 26 2.10 8.61 -0.41
N TYR A 27 1.04 7.79 -0.42
CA TYR A 27 -0.12 7.96 -1.30
C TYR A 27 -0.79 9.32 -1.11
N SER A 28 -1.18 9.64 0.12
CA SER A 28 -1.82 10.92 0.43
C SER A 28 -0.91 12.11 0.10
N ALA A 29 0.38 12.06 0.44
CA ALA A 29 1.32 13.15 0.16
C ALA A 29 1.52 13.39 -1.34
N LYS A 30 1.74 12.33 -2.13
CA LYS A 30 2.01 12.46 -3.58
C LYS A 30 0.73 12.74 -4.35
N CYS A 31 -0.35 12.01 -4.09
CA CYS A 31 -1.57 12.07 -4.90
C CYS A 31 -2.56 13.18 -4.50
N SER A 32 -2.32 13.91 -3.39
CA SER A 32 -3.07 15.13 -3.05
C SER A 32 -2.40 16.43 -3.50
N SER A 33 -1.20 16.35 -4.08
CA SER A 33 -0.40 17.53 -4.45
C SER A 33 -1.01 18.36 -5.59
N CYS A 34 -1.69 17.72 -6.54
CA CYS A 34 -2.17 18.36 -7.76
C CYS A 34 -3.71 18.45 -7.84
N HIS A 35 -4.42 17.59 -7.12
CA HIS A 35 -5.88 17.53 -7.12
C HIS A 35 -6.38 16.95 -5.80
N ARG A 36 -7.70 16.97 -5.59
CA ARG A 36 -8.33 16.28 -4.46
C ARG A 36 -7.92 14.80 -4.47
N LEU A 37 -7.48 14.31 -3.32
CA LEU A 37 -7.11 12.90 -3.15
C LEU A 37 -8.30 11.99 -3.49
N LEU A 38 -8.09 11.04 -4.39
CA LEU A 38 -9.11 10.04 -4.71
C LEU A 38 -9.15 8.98 -3.59
N PRO A 39 -10.33 8.59 -3.08
CA PRO A 39 -10.41 7.49 -2.13
C PRO A 39 -9.98 6.17 -2.80
N PRO A 40 -9.08 5.38 -2.19
CA PRO A 40 -8.70 4.07 -2.73
C PRO A 40 -9.89 3.11 -2.89
N GLU A 41 -10.96 3.28 -2.12
CA GLU A 41 -12.17 2.47 -2.15
C GLU A 41 -13.01 2.66 -3.41
N ASP A 42 -12.96 3.84 -4.02
CA ASP A 42 -13.83 4.22 -5.15
C ASP A 42 -13.38 3.62 -6.49
N TYR A 43 -12.14 3.12 -6.56
CA TYR A 43 -11.55 2.61 -7.81
C TYR A 43 -10.84 1.27 -7.60
N PRO A 44 -10.83 0.38 -8.60
CA PRO A 44 -10.06 -0.86 -8.54
C PRO A 44 -8.55 -0.59 -8.57
N LEU A 45 -7.74 -1.52 -8.05
CA LEU A 45 -6.29 -1.34 -7.94
C LEU A 45 -5.62 -1.18 -9.31
N GLU A 46 -6.13 -1.86 -10.33
CA GLU A 46 -5.67 -1.78 -11.71
C GLU A 46 -5.77 -0.35 -12.26
N LYS A 47 -6.85 0.36 -11.92
CA LYS A 47 -7.03 1.76 -12.33
C LYS A 47 -6.01 2.69 -11.66
N PHE A 48 -5.66 2.43 -10.41
CA PHE A 48 -4.57 3.15 -9.75
C PHE A 48 -3.22 2.88 -10.41
N GLY A 49 -2.96 1.64 -10.84
CA GLY A 49 -1.78 1.31 -11.66
C GLY A 49 -1.69 2.15 -12.94
N GLU A 50 -2.79 2.21 -13.70
CA GLU A 50 -2.85 3.06 -14.90
C GLU A 50 -2.59 4.55 -14.59
N TYR A 51 -3.13 5.07 -13.49
CA TYR A 51 -2.95 6.47 -13.09
C TYR A 51 -1.53 6.78 -12.62
N ILE A 52 -0.94 5.90 -11.82
CA ILE A 52 0.44 6.06 -11.33
C ILE A 52 1.41 6.02 -12.51
N GLU A 53 1.21 5.13 -13.48
CA GLU A 53 2.04 5.11 -14.68
C GLU A 53 1.88 6.36 -15.55
N LYS A 54 0.64 6.82 -15.74
CA LYS A 54 0.34 7.95 -16.63
C LYS A 54 0.74 9.31 -16.03
N TYR A 55 0.49 9.52 -14.74
CA TYR A 55 0.60 10.82 -14.08
C TYR A 55 1.75 10.89 -13.06
N GLY A 56 2.23 9.77 -12.54
CA GLY A 56 3.35 9.68 -11.60
C GLY A 56 4.72 9.84 -12.24
N LYS A 57 4.91 10.85 -13.11
CA LYS A 57 6.16 11.06 -13.87
C LYS A 57 7.34 11.45 -12.98
N GLU A 58 7.07 12.05 -11.83
CA GLU A 58 8.09 12.46 -10.86
C GLU A 58 8.36 11.39 -9.79
N LEU A 59 7.68 10.24 -9.87
CA LEU A 59 7.89 9.12 -8.96
C LEU A 59 8.98 8.18 -9.48
N THR A 60 9.89 7.77 -8.61
CA THR A 60 10.85 6.71 -8.96
C THR A 60 10.14 5.35 -9.12
N PRO A 61 10.73 4.38 -9.83
CA PRO A 61 10.18 3.03 -9.93
C PRO A 61 9.89 2.39 -8.55
N GLU A 62 10.75 2.64 -7.57
CA GLU A 62 10.60 2.16 -6.20
C GLU A 62 9.42 2.84 -5.48
N GLU A 63 9.24 4.16 -5.66
CA GLU A 63 8.09 4.89 -5.12
C GLU A 63 6.78 4.39 -5.74
N LYS A 64 6.74 4.15 -7.07
CA LYS A 64 5.58 3.58 -7.75
C LYS A 64 5.22 2.20 -7.20
N THR A 65 6.22 1.35 -7.01
CA THR A 65 6.04 0.00 -6.45
C THR A 65 5.48 0.08 -5.03
N ARG A 66 6.10 0.88 -4.16
CA ARG A 66 5.64 1.08 -2.77
C ARG A 66 4.21 1.62 -2.69
N LEU A 67 3.84 2.55 -3.59
CA LEU A 67 2.48 3.07 -3.66
C LEU A 67 1.46 1.99 -4.01
N LEU A 68 1.74 1.17 -5.02
CA LEU A 68 0.84 0.11 -5.45
C LEU A 68 0.67 -0.98 -4.38
N ASP A 69 1.77 -1.40 -3.77
CA ASP A 69 1.73 -2.38 -2.69
C ASP A 69 0.98 -1.83 -1.45
N GLY A 70 1.18 -0.55 -1.13
CA GLY A 70 0.44 0.16 -0.10
C GLY A 70 -1.06 0.21 -0.34
N LEU A 71 -1.47 0.59 -1.55
CA LEU A 71 -2.88 0.65 -1.94
C LEU A 71 -3.53 -0.74 -1.91
N ARG A 72 -2.80 -1.79 -2.33
CA ARG A 72 -3.25 -3.18 -2.24
C ARG A 72 -3.48 -3.60 -0.78
N ALA A 73 -2.50 -3.35 0.10
CA ALA A 73 -2.59 -3.69 1.50
C ALA A 73 -3.74 -2.95 2.20
N TYR A 74 -3.88 -1.65 1.92
CA TYR A 74 -4.97 -0.82 2.45
C TYR A 74 -6.36 -1.35 2.08
N LYS A 75 -6.56 -1.73 0.82
CA LYS A 75 -7.83 -2.29 0.34
C LYS A 75 -8.17 -3.60 1.05
N LYS A 76 -7.20 -4.52 1.15
CA LYS A 76 -7.39 -5.80 1.84
C LYS A 76 -7.82 -5.60 3.30
N LEU A 77 -7.19 -4.67 4.02
CA LEU A 77 -7.57 -4.33 5.39
C LEU A 77 -9.00 -3.79 5.49
N LYS A 78 -9.41 -2.92 4.55
CA LYS A 78 -10.78 -2.39 4.51
C LYS A 78 -11.83 -3.45 4.23
N GLU A 79 -11.49 -4.47 3.43
CA GLU A 79 -12.35 -5.63 3.20
C GLU A 79 -12.48 -6.51 4.44
N GLU A 80 -11.39 -6.72 5.19
CA GLU A 80 -11.39 -7.49 6.44
C GLU A 80 -12.14 -6.81 7.60
N GLN A 81 -12.33 -5.49 7.54
CA GLN A 81 -13.08 -4.70 8.53
C GLN A 81 -14.57 -4.55 8.21
N LYS A 82 -15.06 -5.13 7.11
CA LYS A 82 -16.43 -4.97 6.60
C LYS A 82 -17.29 -6.20 6.89
#